data_AF-A0A7C6S6V8-F1
#
_entry.id   AF-A0A7C6S6V8-F1
#
_cell.length_a   1.000
_cell.length_b   1.000
_cell.length_c   1.000
_cell.angle_alpha   90.00
_cell.angle_beta   90.00
_cell.angle_gamma   90.00
#
_symmetry.space_group_name_H-M   'P 1'
#
loop_
_entity.id
_entity.type
_entity.pdbx_description
1 polymer ?
#
loop_
_entity_poly.entity_id
_entity_poly.type
_entity_poly.pdbx_seq_one_letter_code
_entity_poly.pdbx_strand_id
1 'polypeptide(L)' 'QIFAEETLVFGDNPTMRWYTNNTATEMDKKGNITYYKIEPKTRKTDGFFALLHALSKDSELKEVQNKILSLDVHTY' A
#
# COMPACT_ATOMS: atom_id res chain seq x y z
N GLN A 1 13.12 -3.51 2.28
CA GLN A 1 13.11 -2.03 2.25
C GLN A 1 12.65 -1.63 0.84
N ILE A 2 11.40 -1.98 0.50
CA ILE A 2 10.97 -2.25 -0.89
C ILE A 2 11.02 -1.03 -1.82
N PHE A 3 10.76 0.17 -1.30
CA PHE A 3 10.89 1.41 -2.08
C PHE A 3 12.33 1.82 -2.35
N ALA A 4 13.24 1.62 -1.39
CA ALA A 4 14.66 1.94 -1.55
C ALA A 4 15.41 0.87 -2.36
N GLU A 5 14.90 -0.36 -2.35
CA GLU A 5 15.40 -1.48 -3.14
C GLU A 5 14.88 -1.47 -4.60
N GLU A 6 14.07 -0.47 -4.98
CA GLU A 6 13.46 -0.32 -6.31
C GLU A 6 12.69 -1.56 -6.81
N THR A 7 12.25 -2.43 -5.89
CA THR A 7 11.54 -3.69 -6.22
C THR A 7 10.05 -3.48 -6.48
N LEU A 8 9.53 -2.27 -6.29
CA LEU A 8 8.12 -1.93 -6.46
C LEU A 8 7.88 -1.15 -7.75
N VAL A 9 7.21 -1.78 -8.71
CA VAL A 9 6.83 -1.15 -9.98
C VAL A 9 5.31 -0.99 -10.04
N PHE A 10 4.83 0.26 -10.08
CA PHE A 10 3.40 0.57 -10.16
C PHE A 10 2.77 0.34 -11.55
N GLY A 11 3.59 0.10 -12.58
CA GLY A 11 3.15 0.06 -13.98
C GLY A 11 2.62 1.41 -14.48
N ASP A 12 1.81 1.40 -15.54
CA ASP A 12 1.18 2.60 -16.10
C ASP A 12 -0.06 3.04 -15.29
N ASN A 13 0.11 3.20 -13.97
CA ASN A 13 -0.95 3.67 -13.08
C ASN A 13 -0.71 5.15 -12.72
N PRO A 14 -1.43 6.09 -13.34
CA PRO A 14 -1.25 7.53 -13.07
C PRO A 14 -1.69 7.92 -11.65
N THR A 15 -2.67 7.23 -11.07
CA THR A 15 -3.18 7.49 -9.72
C THR A 15 -2.18 7.10 -8.64
N MET A 16 -1.49 5.97 -8.76
CA MET A 16 -0.44 5.58 -7.81
C MET A 16 0.77 6.52 -7.88
N ARG A 17 1.18 6.94 -9.09
CA ARG A 17 2.21 7.98 -9.27
C ARG A 17 1.80 9.29 -8.60
N TRP A 18 0.54 9.69 -8.73
CA TRP A 18 -0.02 10.85 -8.03
C TRP A 18 0.05 10.65 -6.51
N TYR A 19 -0.42 9.54 -5.96
CA TYR A 19 -0.45 9.34 -4.50
C TYR A 19 0.93 9.33 -3.85
N THR A 20 1.92 8.69 -4.50
CA THR A 20 3.30 8.65 -4.00
C THR A 20 3.95 10.03 -4.04
N ASN A 21 3.80 10.76 -5.15
CA ASN A 21 4.40 12.10 -5.31
C ASN A 21 3.74 13.19 -4.47
N ASN A 22 2.59 12.91 -3.83
CA ASN A 22 1.91 13.86 -2.94
C ASN A 22 2.10 13.55 -1.44
N THR A 23 2.82 12.49 -1.12
CA THR A 23 3.18 12.15 0.26
C THR A 23 4.56 12.72 0.57
N ALA A 24 4.70 13.41 1.69
CA ALA A 24 5.97 13.96 2.17
C ALA A 24 6.28 13.48 3.59
N THR A 25 7.56 13.50 3.93
CA THR A 25 8.11 13.04 5.20
C THR A 25 8.92 14.13 5.86
N GLU A 26 8.69 14.35 7.15
CA GLU A 26 9.34 15.38 7.96
C GLU A 26 9.87 14.66 9.18
N MET A 27 11.15 14.88 9.42
CA MET A 27 11.83 14.37 10.59
C MET A 27 11.73 15.46 11.65
N ASP A 28 11.00 15.17 12.73
CA ASP A 28 10.99 16.05 13.89
C ASP A 28 12.39 16.10 14.52
N LYS A 29 12.70 17.16 15.27
CA LYS A 29 13.98 17.34 15.99
C LYS A 29 14.28 16.21 16.98
N LYS A 30 13.26 15.42 17.34
CA LYS A 30 13.34 14.24 18.21
C LYS A 30 13.65 12.93 17.46
N GLY A 31 13.81 12.97 16.13
CA GLY A 31 14.11 11.80 15.29
C GLY A 31 12.88 10.98 14.88
N ASN A 32 11.67 11.46 15.16
CA ASN A 32 10.45 10.80 14.71
C ASN A 32 10.13 11.21 13.26
N ILE A 33 9.76 10.23 12.43
CA ILE A 33 9.33 10.48 11.05
C ILE A 33 7.80 10.60 11.04
N THR A 34 7.31 11.76 10.60
CA THR A 34 5.87 11.99 10.40
C THR A 34 5.58 12.09 8.90
N TYR A 35 4.50 11.43 8.47
CA TYR A 35 4.03 11.46 7.08
C TYR A 35 2.87 12.43 6.94
N TYR A 36 2.93 13.33 5.97
CA TYR A 36 1.88 14.33 5.70
C TYR A 36 1.61 14.47 4.21
N LYS A 37 0.49 15.13 3.93
CA LYS A 37 0.08 15.55 2.60
C LYS A 37 0.84 16.84 2.27
N ILE A 38 1.47 16.91 1.08
CA ILE A 38 2.14 18.14 0.62
C ILE A 38 1.15 19.32 0.57
N GLU A 39 -0.08 19.05 0.15
CA GLU A 39 -1.18 20.02 0.22
C GLU A 39 -2.39 19.35 0.91
N PRO A 40 -2.78 19.79 2.11
CA PRO A 40 -3.75 19.06 2.94
C PRO A 40 -5.18 19.06 2.40
N LYS A 41 -5.52 19.99 1.49
CA LYS A 41 -6.91 20.29 1.11
C LYS A 41 -7.39 19.52 -0.11
N THR A 42 -6.56 19.36 -1.15
CA THR A 42 -6.99 18.76 -2.42
C THR A 42 -6.29 17.44 -2.74
N ARG A 43 -5.20 17.09 -2.03
CA ARG A 43 -4.40 15.91 -2.35
C ARG A 43 -4.90 14.67 -1.61
N LYS A 44 -5.05 13.60 -2.38
CA LYS A 44 -5.29 12.25 -1.90
C LYS A 44 -3.95 11.54 -1.74
N THR A 45 -3.74 10.93 -0.59
CA THR A 45 -2.59 10.06 -0.27
C THR A 45 -3.06 8.68 0.17
N ASP A 46 -4.38 8.46 0.15
CA ASP A 46 -5.04 7.31 0.76
C ASP A 46 -4.56 5.99 0.16
N GLY A 47 -4.34 5.96 -1.16
CA GLY A 47 -3.79 4.78 -1.84
C GLY A 47 -2.34 4.46 -1.49
N PHE A 48 -1.52 5.48 -1.20
CA PHE A 48 -0.15 5.27 -0.75
C PHE A 48 -0.10 4.74 0.70
N PHE A 49 -0.93 5.28 1.58
CA PHE A 49 -1.05 4.76 2.95
C PHE A 49 -1.64 3.34 2.98
N ALA A 50 -2.63 3.05 2.13
CA ALA A 50 -3.17 1.68 2.00
C ALA A 50 -2.09 0.68 1.59
N LEU A 51 -1.23 1.05 0.64
CA LEU A 51 -0.07 0.24 0.25
C LEU A 51 0.92 0.08 1.42
N LEU A 52 1.26 1.16 2.12
CA LEU A 52 2.18 1.11 3.25
C LEU A 52 1.65 0.21 4.37
N HIS A 53 0.36 0.29 4.68
CA HIS A 53 -0.29 -0.59 5.66
C HIS A 53 -0.26 -2.05 5.22
N ALA A 54 -0.55 -2.33 3.95
CA ALA A 54 -0.45 -3.67 3.40
C ALA A 54 0.98 -4.23 3.55
N LEU A 55 2.00 -3.46 3.14
CA LEU A 55 3.41 -3.87 3.27
C LEU A 55 3.86 -4.04 4.71
N SER A 56 3.39 -3.19 5.63
CA SER A 56 3.74 -3.27 7.05
C SER A 56 3.09 -4.46 7.75
N LYS A 57 1.92 -4.89 7.27
CA LYS A 57 1.11 -5.96 7.89
C LYS A 57 1.15 -7.26 7.11
N ASP A 58 1.90 -7.31 6.02
CA ASP A 58 2.07 -8.48 5.17
C ASP A 58 2.56 -9.69 5.97
N SER A 59 3.51 -9.47 6.89
CA SER A 59 4.03 -10.51 7.78
C SER A 59 3.04 -11.04 8.82
N GLU A 60 1.93 -10.32 9.06
CA GLU A 60 0.88 -10.74 9.99
C GLU A 60 -0.21 -11.57 9.29
N LEU A 61 -0.25 -11.57 7.96
CA LEU A 61 -1.22 -12.35 7.20
C LEU A 61 -0.81 -13.82 7.18
N LYS A 62 -1.70 -14.69 7.67
CA LYS A 62 -1.57 -16.14 7.48
C LYS A 62 -1.97 -16.47 6.04
N GLU A 63 -1.07 -17.12 5.31
CA GLU A 63 -1.43 -17.68 4.01
C GLU A 63 -2.64 -18.61 4.15
N VAL A 64 -3.67 -18.36 3.36
CA VAL A 64 -4.85 -19.23 3.31
C VAL A 64 -4.39 -20.56 2.70
N GLN A 65 -4.36 -21.62 3.51
CA GLN A 65 -4.21 -22.98 2.99
C GLN A 65 -5.39 -23.23 2.05
N ASN A 66 -5.12 -23.29 0.75
CA ASN A 66 -6.09 -23.49 -0.32
C ASN A 66 -6.83 -24.81 -0.16
N LYS A 67 -7.88 -24.83 0.66
CA LYS A 67 -8.96 -25.80 0.57
C LYS A 67 -10.02 -25.18 -0.35
N ILE A 68 -9.74 -25.22 -1.65
CA ILE A 68 -10.75 -24.88 -2.65
C ILE A 68 -11.84 -25.95 -2.54
N LEU A 69 -12.98 -25.59 -1.94
CA LEU A 69 -14.13 -26.47 -1.86
C LEU A 69 -14.76 -26.56 -3.26
N SER A 70 -14.31 -27.54 -4.04
CA SER A 70 -14.97 -27.98 -5.26
C SER A 70 -16.26 -28.69 -4.89
N LEU A 71 -17.37 -27.96 -4.84
CA LEU A 71 -18.70 -28.54 -4.66
C LEU A 71 -19.24 -28.89 -6.05
N ASP A 72 -19.57 -30.17 -6.26
CA ASP A 72 -20.20 -30.61 -7.51
C ASP A 72 -21.58 -29.96 -7.66
N VAL A 73 -21.79 -29.27 -8.77
CA VAL A 73 -23.09 -28.71 -9.15
C VAL A 73 -23.79 -29.71 -10.05
N HIS A 74 -24.90 -30.29 -9.56
CA HIS A 74 -25.83 -31.01 -10.42
C HIS A 74 -26.77 -30.01 -11.12
N THR A 75 -26.84 -30.11 -12.45
CA THR A 75 -27.85 -29.44 -13.28
C THR A 75 -28.89 -30.48 -13.70
N TYR A 76 -30.17 -30.10 -13.62
CA TYR A 76 -31.32 -30.94 -13.98
C TYR A 76 -31.62 -30.89 -15.48
#